data_AF-A0A7X9EFB1-F1
#
_entry.id   AF-A0A7X9EFB1-F1
#
_cell.length_a   1.000
_cell.length_b   1.000
_cell.length_c   1.000
_cell.angle_alpha   90.00
_cell.angle_beta   90.00
_cell.angle_gamma   90.00
#
_symmetry.space_group_name_H-M   'P 1'
#
loop_
_entity.id
_entity.type
_entity.pdbx_description
1 polymer ?
#
loop_
_entity_poly.entity_id
_entity_poly.type
_entity_poly.pdbx_seq_one_letter_code
_entity_poly.pdbx_strand_id
1 'polypeptide(L)'
;GKVIAEIEPLQIFNPFKNDFSEDFFHIDYLITDDFDLDGYPESLFRLTHNMYPQIVCQISSLESRMTGAFANSGHIYSCFVTSSKGGSKSLVLVGINNRAGHQGIVVNLGLSNMKKFLLSPDIENKGNYAYVSNYRPFGILYQDEISFADDVVQLRKEKGKELYYHINGILSRSREIEINPSIREVAILENYYVNIRRVKQLIDERKPDEAMNEAEEALGRAPDEYLKFFAQNLFYTYFLEGGYFKQARKCMPENIGDCPNPSSASIKMGNILILQGKYREAKEVLLKSSRSFNLNPWYFFLPYSSATILEGKTYQSYFNDIKQQYSEYAESSATKAFILQTAILQDEVAKGIKFEEGIDETLGVWNPKYEDEVLFPCFYKIWKAISEVYLGIEPKRIPSEEEVKKSFSKEREAEYKFLNALIDFKKSGKMEALENLKESYLLLKKKAETDSSMLVSYAISAYIYGFSCYEMGIKETAKEVLKEAVKLYPYGNLAQKAKKVIKEK
;
A
#
# COMPACT_ATOMS: atom_id res chain seq x y z
N GLY A 1 -10.26 -39.81 -12.76
CA GLY A 1 -8.83 -40.21 -12.75
C GLY A 1 -8.41 -40.57 -11.34
N LYS A 2 -7.22 -41.17 -11.16
CA LYS A 2 -6.60 -41.36 -9.83
C LYS A 2 -5.95 -40.05 -9.40
N VAL A 3 -6.20 -39.58 -8.17
CA VAL A 3 -5.47 -38.45 -7.57
C VAL A 3 -4.04 -38.93 -7.26
N ILE A 4 -3.04 -38.22 -7.80
CA ILE A 4 -1.62 -38.56 -7.60
C ILE A 4 -0.92 -37.66 -6.58
N ALA A 5 -1.46 -36.47 -6.33
CA ALA A 5 -0.99 -35.53 -5.32
C ALA A 5 -2.10 -34.54 -4.94
N GLU A 6 -2.03 -34.05 -3.72
CA GLU A 6 -2.78 -32.89 -3.21
C GLU A 6 -1.74 -31.81 -2.87
N ILE A 7 -1.91 -30.61 -3.42
CA ILE A 7 -0.93 -29.52 -3.31
C ILE A 7 -1.68 -28.28 -2.84
N GLU A 8 -1.26 -27.72 -1.71
CA GLU A 8 -1.75 -26.46 -1.15
C GLU A 8 -0.72 -25.35 -1.39
N PRO A 9 -0.83 -24.56 -2.48
CA PRO A 9 0.25 -23.65 -2.87
C PRO A 9 0.52 -22.56 -1.84
N LEU A 10 -0.51 -22.10 -1.12
CA LEU A 10 -0.36 -21.08 -0.07
C LEU A 10 0.33 -21.63 1.19
N GLN A 11 0.13 -22.92 1.52
CA GLN A 11 0.87 -23.54 2.62
C GLN A 11 2.36 -23.67 2.28
N ILE A 12 2.67 -24.01 1.02
CA ILE A 12 4.05 -24.19 0.56
C ILE A 12 4.74 -22.83 0.33
N PHE A 13 4.02 -21.85 -0.20
CA PHE A 13 4.51 -20.51 -0.49
C PHE A 13 3.43 -19.45 -0.33
N ASN A 14 3.30 -18.91 0.88
CA ASN A 14 2.59 -17.66 1.15
C ASN A 14 3.60 -16.60 1.58
N PRO A 15 4.12 -15.80 0.64
CA PRO A 15 5.24 -14.94 0.94
C PRO A 15 4.74 -13.63 1.61
N PHE A 16 3.43 -13.39 1.62
CA PHE A 16 2.80 -12.22 2.23
C PHE A 16 2.63 -12.32 3.75
N LYS A 17 2.95 -13.48 4.34
CA LYS A 17 2.99 -13.73 5.80
C LYS A 17 1.66 -13.53 6.55
N ASN A 18 0.57 -13.23 5.84
CA ASN A 18 -0.77 -13.04 6.40
C ASN A 18 -1.66 -14.23 6.03
N ASP A 19 -2.59 -14.58 6.92
CA ASP A 19 -3.64 -15.57 6.67
C ASP A 19 -4.68 -14.98 5.70
N PHE A 20 -4.37 -14.92 4.41
CA PHE A 20 -5.41 -14.64 3.43
C PHE A 20 -6.46 -15.76 3.50
N SER A 21 -7.74 -15.39 3.55
CA SER A 21 -8.78 -16.41 3.39
C SER A 21 -8.66 -17.01 2.00
N GLU A 22 -8.62 -18.34 1.93
CA GLU A 22 -8.57 -19.10 0.68
C GLU A 22 -9.75 -18.75 -0.24
N ASP A 23 -10.87 -18.33 0.34
CA ASP A 23 -12.08 -17.88 -0.39
C ASP A 23 -11.83 -16.69 -1.32
N PHE A 24 -10.73 -15.96 -1.14
CA PHE A 24 -10.35 -14.81 -1.98
C PHE A 24 -9.37 -15.15 -3.09
N PHE A 25 -8.95 -16.42 -3.19
CA PHE A 25 -8.08 -16.88 -4.27
C PHE A 25 -8.86 -17.64 -5.34
N HIS A 26 -8.63 -17.24 -6.57
CA HIS A 26 -9.04 -17.98 -7.76
C HIS A 26 -7.81 -18.62 -8.39
N ILE A 27 -7.94 -19.88 -8.80
CA ILE A 27 -6.86 -20.61 -9.47
C ILE A 27 -7.16 -20.67 -10.96
N ASP A 28 -6.28 -20.08 -11.76
CA ASP A 28 -6.29 -20.20 -13.20
C ASP A 28 -5.20 -21.18 -13.63
N TYR A 29 -5.55 -22.14 -14.49
CA TYR A 29 -4.56 -22.90 -15.24
C TYR A 29 -4.00 -22.01 -16.36
N LEU A 30 -2.67 -21.90 -16.45
CA LEU A 30 -2.01 -21.08 -17.48
C LEU A 30 -1.60 -21.93 -18.68
N ILE A 31 -0.72 -22.91 -18.46
CA ILE A 31 -0.13 -23.74 -19.51
C ILE A 31 0.47 -25.02 -18.92
N THR A 32 0.53 -26.07 -19.75
CA THR A 32 1.35 -27.27 -19.51
C THR A 32 2.32 -27.39 -20.66
N ASP A 33 3.60 -27.51 -20.35
CA ASP A 33 4.66 -27.72 -21.34
C ASP A 33 5.82 -28.48 -20.68
N ASP A 34 6.67 -29.11 -21.49
CA ASP A 34 7.93 -29.70 -21.05
C ASP A 34 9.00 -28.62 -21.10
N PHE A 35 9.18 -27.93 -19.98
CA PHE A 35 10.04 -26.76 -19.85
C PHE A 35 11.53 -27.13 -19.84
N ASP A 36 11.85 -28.28 -19.24
CA ASP A 36 13.22 -28.77 -19.08
C ASP A 36 13.64 -29.75 -20.19
N LEU A 37 12.71 -30.10 -21.10
CA LEU A 37 12.89 -31.07 -22.18
C LEU A 37 13.27 -32.47 -21.66
N ASP A 38 12.78 -32.83 -20.47
CA ASP A 38 13.06 -34.11 -19.82
C ASP A 38 11.98 -35.19 -20.09
N GLY A 39 10.96 -34.84 -20.87
CA GLY A 39 9.83 -35.68 -21.22
C GLY A 39 8.67 -35.64 -20.21
N TYR A 40 8.79 -34.86 -19.13
CA TYR A 40 7.78 -34.76 -18.08
C TYR A 40 7.22 -33.33 -18.00
N PRO A 41 6.07 -33.06 -18.64
CA PRO A 41 5.56 -31.69 -18.73
C PRO A 41 5.17 -31.15 -17.35
N GLU A 42 5.45 -29.88 -17.10
CA GLU A 42 5.02 -29.18 -15.91
C GLU A 42 3.83 -28.29 -16.18
N SER A 43 2.99 -28.11 -15.16
CA SER A 43 1.80 -27.27 -15.24
C SER A 43 2.02 -25.99 -14.45
N LEU A 44 1.71 -24.85 -15.08
CA LEU A 44 1.71 -23.55 -14.45
C LEU A 44 0.30 -23.15 -14.06
N PHE A 45 0.17 -22.70 -12.82
CA PHE A 45 -1.08 -22.18 -12.25
C PHE A 45 -0.86 -20.77 -11.76
N ARG A 46 -1.86 -19.91 -11.93
CA ARG A 46 -1.91 -18.58 -11.34
C ARG A 46 -2.95 -18.57 -10.23
N LEU A 47 -2.53 -18.28 -9.02
CA LEU A 47 -3.39 -17.97 -7.90
C LEU A 47 -3.60 -16.46 -7.89
N THR A 48 -4.83 -16.03 -8.15
CA THR A 48 -5.23 -14.62 -8.17
C THR A 48 -6.00 -14.29 -6.91
N HIS A 49 -5.42 -13.44 -6.06
CA HIS A 49 -6.17 -12.83 -4.97
C HIS A 49 -7.06 -11.70 -5.49
N ASN A 50 -8.26 -11.55 -4.94
CA ASN A 50 -9.23 -10.49 -5.29
C ASN A 50 -8.70 -9.06 -5.09
N MET A 51 -7.61 -8.90 -4.33
CA MET A 51 -7.05 -7.61 -3.92
C MET A 51 -5.58 -7.44 -4.20
N TYR A 52 -4.96 -8.26 -5.05
CA TYR A 52 -3.50 -8.38 -5.08
C TYR A 52 -3.01 -9.06 -3.79
N PRO A 53 -2.23 -10.14 -3.85
CA PRO A 53 -1.22 -10.44 -4.86
C PRO A 53 -1.59 -11.56 -5.83
N GLN A 54 -0.76 -11.75 -6.85
CA GLN A 54 -0.80 -12.94 -7.70
C GLN A 54 0.42 -13.81 -7.48
N ILE A 55 0.18 -15.13 -7.43
CA ILE A 55 1.23 -16.13 -7.31
C ILE A 55 1.18 -17.02 -8.55
N VAL A 56 2.30 -17.20 -9.23
CA VAL A 56 2.46 -18.20 -10.29
C VAL A 56 3.20 -19.39 -9.69
N CYS A 57 2.57 -20.55 -9.72
CA CYS A 57 3.10 -21.81 -9.21
C CYS A 57 3.40 -22.76 -10.36
N GLN A 58 4.54 -23.44 -10.27
CA GLN A 58 4.92 -24.53 -11.17
C GLN A 58 4.77 -25.86 -10.45
N ILE A 59 4.05 -26.79 -11.07
CA ILE A 59 3.83 -28.15 -10.57
C ILE A 59 4.46 -29.14 -11.54
N SER A 60 5.45 -29.91 -11.06
CA SER A 60 6.12 -30.92 -11.85
C SER A 60 5.29 -32.21 -11.90
N SER A 61 5.05 -32.73 -13.11
CA SER A 61 4.42 -34.05 -13.27
C SER A 61 5.34 -35.20 -12.83
N LEU A 62 6.66 -35.06 -13.04
CA LEU A 62 7.66 -36.02 -12.59
C LEU A 62 7.69 -36.16 -11.07
N GLU A 63 7.76 -35.03 -10.35
CA GLU A 63 7.91 -35.02 -8.90
C GLU A 63 6.58 -34.99 -8.15
N SER A 64 5.46 -34.74 -8.86
CA SER A 64 4.12 -34.62 -8.29
C SER A 64 4.03 -33.60 -7.13
N ARG A 65 4.77 -32.50 -7.23
CA ARG A 65 4.83 -31.43 -6.22
C ARG A 65 5.07 -30.06 -6.86
N MET A 66 4.88 -29.00 -6.08
CA MET A 66 5.26 -27.64 -6.49
C MET A 66 6.80 -27.51 -6.49
N THR A 67 7.37 -27.12 -7.62
CA THR A 67 8.82 -27.02 -7.83
C THR A 67 9.33 -25.58 -7.92
N GLY A 68 8.42 -24.62 -8.14
CA GLY A 68 8.71 -23.20 -8.20
C GLY A 68 7.49 -22.33 -7.92
N ALA A 69 7.73 -21.15 -7.37
CA ALA A 69 6.69 -20.15 -7.18
C ALA A 69 7.24 -18.71 -7.28
N PHE A 70 6.47 -17.85 -7.97
CA PHE A 70 6.73 -16.42 -8.11
C PHE A 70 5.55 -15.63 -7.58
N ALA A 71 5.79 -14.68 -6.68
CA ALA A 71 4.76 -13.81 -6.14
C ALA A 71 4.98 -12.36 -6.52
N ASN A 72 3.92 -11.74 -7.06
CA ASN A 72 3.87 -10.34 -7.45
C ASN A 72 2.79 -9.60 -6.65
N SER A 73 3.15 -8.46 -6.08
CA SER A 73 2.25 -7.62 -5.28
C SER A 73 1.17 -6.92 -6.10
N GLY A 74 1.26 -6.95 -7.43
CA GLY A 74 0.23 -6.47 -8.35
C GLY A 74 -0.34 -7.60 -9.23
N HIS A 75 -0.81 -7.26 -10.43
CA HIS A 75 -1.36 -8.23 -11.39
C HIS A 75 -0.32 -8.71 -12.40
N ILE A 76 -0.41 -9.97 -12.79
CA ILE A 76 0.29 -10.60 -13.91
C ILE A 76 -0.73 -10.72 -15.04
N TYR A 77 -0.52 -9.94 -16.09
CA TYR A 77 -1.43 -9.84 -17.23
C TYR A 77 -1.14 -10.87 -18.30
N SER A 78 0.14 -11.21 -18.48
CA SER A 78 0.56 -12.13 -19.53
C SER A 78 1.68 -13.04 -19.08
N CYS A 79 1.67 -14.23 -19.66
CA CYS A 79 2.60 -15.30 -19.38
C CYS A 79 2.96 -15.95 -20.72
N PHE A 80 4.24 -15.96 -21.07
CA PHE A 80 4.74 -16.48 -22.35
C PHE A 80 5.78 -17.56 -22.09
N VAL A 81 5.79 -18.59 -22.92
CA VAL A 81 6.85 -19.58 -22.96
C VAL A 81 7.65 -19.35 -24.22
N THR A 82 8.95 -19.12 -24.05
CA THR A 82 9.88 -18.82 -25.15
C THR A 82 10.84 -19.97 -25.31
N SER A 83 11.40 -20.18 -26.49
CA SER A 83 12.45 -21.17 -26.75
C SER A 83 13.66 -20.44 -27.30
N SER A 84 14.80 -20.53 -26.62
CA SER A 84 16.05 -19.99 -27.17
C SER A 84 16.48 -20.83 -28.39
N LYS A 85 17.36 -20.27 -29.23
CA LYS A 85 18.00 -21.01 -30.34
C LYS A 85 18.73 -22.28 -29.90
N GLY A 86 19.07 -22.41 -28.61
CA GLY A 86 19.67 -23.61 -28.02
C GLY A 86 18.65 -24.65 -27.51
N GLY A 87 17.36 -24.44 -27.74
CA GLY A 87 16.27 -25.32 -27.28
C GLY A 87 15.84 -25.08 -25.84
N SER A 88 16.60 -24.33 -25.03
CA SER A 88 16.21 -24.01 -23.66
C SER A 88 14.97 -23.12 -23.64
N LYS A 89 13.92 -23.56 -22.97
CA LYS A 89 12.72 -22.74 -22.83
C LYS A 89 12.88 -21.69 -21.70
N SER A 90 12.08 -20.63 -21.72
CA SER A 90 12.03 -19.57 -20.70
C SER A 90 10.58 -19.15 -20.43
N LEU A 91 10.24 -18.94 -19.16
CA LEU A 91 8.93 -18.42 -18.76
C LEU A 91 9.04 -16.91 -18.56
N VAL A 92 8.32 -16.14 -19.37
CA VAL A 92 8.30 -14.67 -19.27
C VAL A 92 6.95 -14.20 -18.73
N LEU A 93 7.00 -13.52 -17.59
CA LEU A 93 5.83 -12.92 -16.95
C LEU A 93 5.83 -11.42 -17.19
N VAL A 94 4.67 -10.87 -17.57
CA VAL A 94 4.46 -9.42 -17.71
C VAL A 94 3.30 -9.00 -16.80
N GLY A 95 3.52 -7.98 -15.99
CA GLY A 95 2.57 -7.55 -14.98
C GLY A 95 2.72 -6.09 -14.58
N ILE A 96 1.95 -5.66 -13.58
CA ILE A 96 2.18 -4.45 -12.80
C ILE A 96 2.58 -4.87 -11.39
N ASN A 97 3.48 -4.11 -10.77
CA ASN A 97 3.90 -4.35 -9.39
C ASN A 97 3.63 -3.14 -8.49
N ASN A 98 2.88 -3.35 -7.41
CA ASN A 98 2.44 -2.27 -6.54
C ASN A 98 3.61 -1.67 -5.73
N ARG A 99 4.56 -2.49 -5.25
CA ARG A 99 5.74 -2.00 -4.52
C ARG A 99 6.73 -1.26 -5.42
N ALA A 100 6.74 -1.58 -6.72
CA ALA A 100 7.47 -0.87 -7.75
C ALA A 100 6.82 0.47 -8.14
N GLY A 101 5.89 1.01 -7.35
CA GLY A 101 5.17 2.23 -7.72
C GLY A 101 4.24 1.99 -8.91
N HIS A 102 3.58 0.84 -8.95
CA HIS A 102 2.67 0.43 -10.02
C HIS A 102 3.31 0.52 -11.41
N GLN A 103 4.61 0.24 -11.47
CA GLN A 103 5.33 0.08 -12.72
C GLN A 103 4.93 -1.24 -13.37
N GLY A 104 4.89 -1.24 -14.70
CA GLY A 104 4.95 -2.48 -15.47
C GLY A 104 6.22 -3.23 -15.11
N ILE A 105 6.16 -4.55 -15.09
CA ILE A 105 7.31 -5.42 -14.83
C ILE A 105 7.36 -6.52 -15.87
N VAL A 106 8.57 -6.86 -16.30
CA VAL A 106 8.84 -8.10 -17.02
C VAL A 106 9.80 -8.93 -16.19
N VAL A 107 9.50 -10.22 -16.09
CA VAL A 107 10.32 -11.18 -15.37
C VAL A 107 10.58 -12.37 -16.26
N ASN A 108 11.85 -12.67 -16.54
CA ASN A 108 12.22 -13.94 -17.16
C ASN A 108 12.67 -14.95 -16.10
N LEU A 109 11.88 -16.00 -15.93
CA LEU A 109 12.19 -17.16 -15.12
C LEU A 109 12.79 -18.22 -16.06
N GLY A 110 14.10 -18.18 -16.28
CA GLY A 110 14.80 -19.14 -17.15
C GLY A 110 14.64 -20.58 -16.64
N LEU A 111 14.33 -21.54 -17.52
CA LEU A 111 13.80 -22.85 -17.12
C LEU A 111 14.85 -23.84 -16.59
N SER A 112 16.07 -23.81 -17.12
CA SER A 112 17.18 -24.58 -16.54
C SER A 112 17.52 -24.21 -15.09
N ASN A 113 17.00 -23.08 -14.60
CA ASN A 113 17.11 -22.59 -13.23
C ASN A 113 15.80 -22.67 -12.44
N MET A 114 14.69 -23.19 -13.00
CA MET A 114 13.37 -23.19 -12.35
C MET A 114 13.20 -24.27 -11.26
N LYS A 115 14.07 -25.28 -11.18
CA LYS A 115 14.11 -26.16 -10.01
C LYS A 115 14.63 -25.36 -8.81
N LYS A 116 13.73 -24.87 -7.93
CA LYS A 116 13.96 -24.21 -6.62
C LYS A 116 13.90 -22.67 -6.57
N PHE A 117 13.04 -22.00 -7.34
CA PHE A 117 12.80 -20.56 -7.10
C PHE A 117 11.58 -20.35 -6.19
N LEU A 118 11.77 -19.62 -5.10
CA LEU A 118 10.70 -19.05 -4.27
C LEU A 118 10.93 -17.54 -4.24
N LEU A 119 10.56 -16.90 -5.34
CA LEU A 119 10.90 -15.50 -5.58
C LEU A 119 9.71 -14.62 -5.32
N SER A 120 9.99 -13.51 -4.64
CA SER A 120 9.13 -12.36 -4.74
C SER A 120 9.98 -11.11 -4.72
N PRO A 121 9.94 -10.29 -5.78
CA PRO A 121 10.62 -9.01 -5.85
C PRO A 121 10.06 -8.04 -4.79
N ASP A 122 8.85 -8.32 -4.31
CA ASP A 122 8.17 -7.57 -3.28
C ASP A 122 8.64 -7.93 -1.88
N ILE A 123 9.28 -9.07 -1.68
CA ILE A 123 9.42 -9.63 -0.35
C ILE A 123 10.89 -9.65 0.03
N GLU A 124 11.11 -9.22 1.26
CA GLU A 124 12.38 -9.12 1.98
C GLU A 124 13.04 -10.50 2.19
N ASN A 125 12.99 -11.41 1.20
CA ASN A 125 13.43 -12.76 1.39
C ASN A 125 14.96 -12.82 1.36
N LYS A 126 15.51 -13.40 2.41
CA LYS A 126 16.95 -13.56 2.70
C LYS A 126 17.62 -14.66 1.85
N GLY A 127 17.00 -15.04 0.72
CA GLY A 127 17.43 -16.13 -0.15
C GLY A 127 18.54 -15.73 -1.13
N ASN A 128 19.30 -16.73 -1.60
CA ASN A 128 20.49 -16.61 -2.44
C ASN A 128 20.36 -15.58 -3.58
N TYR A 129 21.40 -14.75 -3.69
CA TYR A 129 21.51 -13.52 -4.50
C TYR A 129 21.28 -13.66 -6.01
N ALA A 130 21.23 -14.87 -6.56
CA ALA A 130 21.48 -15.16 -7.97
C ALA A 130 20.29 -14.98 -8.95
N TYR A 131 19.11 -14.56 -8.48
CA TYR A 131 17.89 -14.61 -9.31
C TYR A 131 17.20 -13.25 -9.54
N VAL A 132 17.74 -12.15 -8.99
CA VAL A 132 17.10 -10.83 -9.06
C VAL A 132 17.38 -10.11 -10.41
N SER A 133 18.38 -10.57 -11.17
CA SER A 133 18.81 -9.93 -12.44
C SER A 133 17.72 -9.88 -13.51
N ASN A 134 16.75 -10.81 -13.48
CA ASN A 134 15.73 -10.93 -14.52
C ASN A 134 14.44 -10.17 -14.21
N TYR A 135 14.34 -9.52 -13.05
CA TYR A 135 13.21 -8.66 -12.70
C TYR A 135 13.46 -7.25 -13.26
N ARG A 136 12.63 -6.81 -14.21
CA ARG A 136 12.79 -5.52 -14.88
C ARG A 136 11.53 -4.68 -14.82
N PRO A 137 11.51 -3.62 -13.98
CA PRO A 137 10.46 -2.63 -14.04
C PRO A 137 10.59 -1.82 -15.33
N PHE A 138 9.45 -1.45 -15.90
CA PHE A 138 9.30 -0.50 -16.98
C PHE A 138 8.19 0.50 -16.59
N GLY A 139 7.83 1.42 -17.49
CA GLY A 139 6.88 2.49 -17.17
C GLY A 139 5.46 1.98 -16.97
N ILE A 140 4.49 2.79 -17.38
CA ILE A 140 3.09 2.37 -17.42
C ILE A 140 2.93 1.20 -18.42
N LEU A 141 2.17 0.17 -18.00
CA LEU A 141 1.77 -0.95 -18.86
C LEU A 141 0.35 -0.76 -19.36
N TYR A 142 0.16 -0.87 -20.68
CA TYR A 142 -1.15 -0.95 -21.32
C TYR A 142 -1.37 -2.39 -21.79
N GLN A 143 -2.50 -2.99 -21.43
CA GLN A 143 -2.75 -4.43 -21.65
C GLN A 143 -2.81 -4.80 -23.14
N ASP A 144 -3.42 -3.96 -23.97
CA ASP A 144 -3.62 -4.21 -25.42
C ASP A 144 -2.34 -4.10 -26.26
N GLU A 145 -1.19 -3.97 -25.60
CA GLU A 145 0.06 -3.49 -26.19
C GLU A 145 1.27 -4.41 -25.91
N ILE A 146 1.00 -5.63 -25.44
CA ILE A 146 2.02 -6.66 -25.23
C ILE A 146 1.97 -7.64 -26.40
N SER A 147 3.06 -7.73 -27.15
CA SER A 147 3.24 -8.78 -28.16
C SER A 147 4.57 -9.49 -27.97
N PHE A 148 4.63 -10.73 -28.43
CA PHE A 148 5.80 -11.57 -28.31
C PHE A 148 6.24 -12.07 -29.68
N ALA A 149 7.53 -11.92 -29.99
CA ALA A 149 8.14 -12.45 -31.20
C ALA A 149 9.58 -12.89 -30.93
N ASP A 150 9.89 -14.14 -31.30
CA ASP A 150 11.22 -14.75 -31.18
C ASP A 150 11.73 -14.79 -29.71
N ASP A 151 12.70 -13.93 -29.40
CA ASP A 151 13.39 -13.78 -28.11
C ASP A 151 13.13 -12.40 -27.48
N VAL A 152 12.08 -11.71 -27.94
CA VAL A 152 11.79 -10.31 -27.58
C VAL A 152 10.31 -10.14 -27.24
N VAL A 153 10.05 -9.57 -26.06
CA VAL A 153 8.74 -9.04 -25.68
C VAL A 153 8.69 -7.58 -26.12
N GLN A 154 7.78 -7.27 -27.02
CA GLN A 154 7.47 -5.89 -27.38
C GLN A 154 6.45 -5.34 -26.38
N LEU A 155 6.85 -4.25 -25.72
CA LEU A 155 6.09 -3.51 -24.73
C LEU A 155 5.86 -2.10 -25.30
N ARG A 156 4.68 -1.79 -25.82
CA ARG A 156 4.41 -0.43 -26.28
C ARG A 156 4.11 0.50 -25.09
N LYS A 157 4.55 1.76 -25.20
CA LYS A 157 4.40 2.80 -24.17
C LYS A 157 3.45 3.91 -24.61
N GLU A 158 2.98 4.64 -23.59
CA GLU A 158 2.39 5.96 -23.74
C GLU A 158 3.28 6.86 -24.62
N LYS A 159 2.67 7.54 -25.60
CA LYS A 159 3.32 8.37 -26.64
C LYS A 159 3.94 7.60 -27.82
N GLY A 160 3.53 6.35 -28.06
CA GLY A 160 3.85 5.60 -29.28
C GLY A 160 5.31 5.17 -29.41
N LYS A 161 6.07 5.20 -28.32
CA LYS A 161 7.44 4.68 -28.27
C LYS A 161 7.40 3.21 -27.91
N GLU A 162 8.11 2.40 -28.67
CA GLU A 162 8.22 0.97 -28.40
C GLU A 162 9.39 0.71 -27.44
N LEU A 163 9.14 -0.16 -26.47
CA LEU A 163 10.16 -0.74 -25.61
C LEU A 163 10.21 -2.24 -25.90
N TYR A 164 11.40 -2.79 -25.92
CA TYR A 164 11.64 -4.19 -26.18
C TYR A 164 12.34 -4.76 -24.97
N TYR A 165 11.73 -5.75 -24.33
CA TYR A 165 12.39 -6.57 -23.33
C TYR A 165 12.97 -7.79 -24.04
N HIS A 166 14.29 -7.91 -23.98
CA HIS A 166 15.01 -9.05 -24.51
C HIS A 166 15.08 -10.10 -23.41
N ILE A 167 14.91 -11.39 -23.74
CA ILE A 167 14.88 -12.49 -22.75
C ILE A 167 16.11 -12.53 -21.84
N ASN A 168 17.20 -11.92 -22.28
CA ASN A 168 18.45 -11.79 -21.56
C ASN A 168 18.45 -10.68 -20.47
N GLY A 169 17.30 -10.05 -20.22
CA GLY A 169 17.11 -9.07 -19.15
C GLY A 169 17.37 -7.61 -19.55
N ILE A 170 17.47 -7.29 -20.84
CA ILE A 170 17.71 -5.92 -21.33
C ILE A 170 16.41 -5.26 -21.77
N LEU A 171 16.19 -4.02 -21.32
CA LEU A 171 15.17 -3.11 -21.87
C LEU A 171 15.81 -2.18 -22.91
N SER A 172 15.30 -2.19 -24.14
CA SER A 172 15.83 -1.40 -25.26
C SER A 172 14.73 -0.70 -26.05
N ARG A 173 15.06 0.41 -26.71
CA ARG A 173 14.17 1.05 -27.69
C ARG A 173 14.32 0.49 -29.10
N SER A 174 15.30 -0.39 -29.31
CA SER A 174 15.51 -1.11 -30.56
C SER A 174 15.05 -2.55 -30.41
N ARG A 175 14.35 -3.04 -31.44
CA ARG A 175 14.02 -4.46 -31.58
C ARG A 175 15.27 -5.31 -31.77
N GLU A 176 16.26 -4.77 -32.47
CA GLU A 176 17.56 -5.43 -32.69
C GLU A 176 18.55 -4.96 -31.63
N ILE A 177 19.11 -5.89 -30.87
CA ILE A 177 20.29 -5.66 -30.04
C ILE A 177 21.42 -6.50 -30.63
N GLU A 178 22.51 -5.85 -31.03
CA GLU A 178 23.68 -6.52 -31.65
C GLU A 178 24.45 -7.45 -30.69
N ILE A 179 24.08 -7.50 -29.41
CA ILE A 179 24.92 -8.05 -28.35
C ILE A 179 24.13 -8.98 -27.42
N ASN A 180 24.66 -10.19 -27.26
CA ASN A 180 24.36 -11.06 -26.13
C ASN A 180 24.90 -10.35 -24.87
N PRO A 181 24.09 -9.98 -23.86
CA PRO A 181 24.53 -9.16 -22.74
C PRO A 181 25.81 -9.74 -22.20
N SER A 182 26.83 -8.90 -22.15
CA SER A 182 28.06 -9.31 -21.52
C SER A 182 27.72 -9.72 -20.08
N ILE A 183 28.39 -10.75 -19.55
CA ILE A 183 28.30 -11.16 -18.12
C ILE A 183 28.34 -9.95 -17.17
N ARG A 184 29.00 -8.87 -17.60
CA ARG A 184 29.05 -7.58 -16.95
C ARG A 184 27.68 -6.92 -16.70
N GLU A 185 26.74 -6.95 -17.65
CA GLU A 185 25.43 -6.29 -17.49
C GLU A 185 24.57 -7.00 -16.43
N VAL A 186 24.59 -8.33 -16.42
CA VAL A 186 23.95 -9.14 -15.36
C VAL A 186 24.57 -8.80 -14.00
N ALA A 187 25.90 -8.78 -13.91
CA ALA A 187 26.60 -8.42 -12.67
C ALA A 187 26.30 -6.99 -12.19
N ILE A 188 26.11 -6.03 -13.11
CA ILE A 188 25.70 -4.66 -12.75
C ILE A 188 24.33 -4.67 -12.06
N LEU A 189 23.37 -5.43 -12.58
CA LEU A 189 22.03 -5.51 -12.00
C LEU A 189 22.03 -6.19 -10.64
N GLU A 190 22.74 -7.30 -10.50
CA GLU A 190 22.86 -8.00 -9.23
C GLU A 190 23.43 -7.08 -8.15
N ASN A 191 24.53 -6.38 -8.47
CA ASN A 191 25.12 -5.39 -7.58
C ASN A 191 24.15 -4.24 -7.24
N TYR A 192 23.37 -3.77 -8.21
CA TYR A 192 22.36 -2.73 -7.99
C TYR A 192 21.31 -3.17 -6.95
N TYR A 193 20.78 -4.40 -7.08
CA TYR A 193 19.81 -4.93 -6.11
C TYR A 193 20.42 -5.26 -4.74
N VAL A 194 21.71 -5.59 -4.68
CA VAL A 194 22.45 -5.71 -3.41
C VAL A 194 22.46 -4.36 -2.68
N ASN A 195 22.76 -3.27 -3.38
CA ASN A 195 22.78 -1.92 -2.79
C ASN A 195 21.39 -1.49 -2.32
N ILE A 196 20.32 -1.77 -3.08
CA ILE A 196 18.94 -1.49 -2.65
C ILE A 196 18.63 -2.18 -1.30
N ARG A 197 19.03 -3.45 -1.16
CA ARG A 197 18.82 -4.21 0.09
C ARG A 197 19.67 -3.69 1.24
N ARG A 198 20.89 -3.21 0.95
CA ARG A 198 21.77 -2.59 1.95
C ARG A 198 21.13 -1.35 2.57
N VAL A 199 20.45 -0.52 1.77
CA VAL A 199 19.69 0.64 2.29
C VAL A 199 18.65 0.21 3.32
N LYS A 200 17.83 -0.80 3.01
CA LYS A 200 16.83 -1.34 3.96
C LYS A 200 17.49 -1.86 5.24
N GLN A 201 18.58 -2.61 5.11
CA GLN A 201 19.32 -3.13 6.26
C GLN A 201 19.81 -1.99 7.17
N LEU A 202 20.37 -0.92 6.60
CA LEU A 202 20.83 0.24 7.36
C LEU A 202 19.67 0.96 8.08
N ILE A 203 18.49 1.04 7.47
CA ILE A 203 17.26 1.56 8.09
C ILE A 203 16.85 0.69 9.28
N ASP A 204 16.86 -0.63 9.11
CA ASP A 204 16.55 -1.61 10.17
C ASP A 204 17.57 -1.54 11.32
N GLU A 205 18.84 -1.26 11.01
CA GLU A 205 19.93 -0.99 11.97
C GLU A 205 19.85 0.41 12.62
N ARG A 206 18.81 1.20 12.32
CA ARG A 206 18.60 2.59 12.78
C ARG A 206 19.74 3.55 12.41
N LYS A 207 20.29 3.39 11.20
CA LYS A 207 21.33 4.26 10.62
C LYS A 207 20.79 5.01 9.39
N PRO A 208 19.83 5.94 9.57
CA PRO A 208 19.14 6.56 8.45
C PRO A 208 20.06 7.44 7.57
N ASP A 209 21.11 8.03 8.14
CA ASP A 209 22.03 8.88 7.38
C ASP A 209 22.99 8.05 6.51
N GLU A 210 23.54 6.94 7.04
CA GLU A 210 24.29 5.97 6.24
C GLU A 210 23.41 5.37 5.13
N ALA A 211 22.16 5.03 5.47
CA ALA A 211 21.18 4.53 4.50
C ALA A 211 20.91 5.54 3.38
N MET A 212 20.86 6.83 3.70
CA MET A 212 20.61 7.89 2.71
C MET A 212 21.79 8.04 1.76
N ASN A 213 23.03 7.98 2.25
CA ASN A 213 24.22 8.01 1.41
C ASN A 213 24.25 6.81 0.44
N GLU A 214 23.96 5.61 0.95
CA GLU A 214 23.89 4.39 0.13
C GLU A 214 22.75 4.48 -0.91
N ALA A 215 21.62 5.07 -0.53
CA ALA A 215 20.50 5.31 -1.44
C ALA A 215 20.90 6.29 -2.57
N GLU A 216 21.57 7.40 -2.25
CA GLU A 216 22.06 8.36 -3.25
C GLU A 216 23.08 7.72 -4.20
N GLU A 217 24.01 6.92 -3.68
CA GLU A 217 24.98 6.16 -4.49
C GLU A 217 24.28 5.16 -5.41
N ALA A 218 23.31 4.39 -4.89
CA ALA A 218 22.52 3.46 -5.69
C ALA A 218 21.78 4.21 -6.81
N LEU A 219 21.05 5.28 -6.50
CA LEU A 219 20.32 6.07 -7.49
C LEU A 219 21.21 6.70 -8.57
N GLY A 220 22.45 7.07 -8.21
CA GLY A 220 23.46 7.58 -9.15
C GLY A 220 24.01 6.51 -10.11
N ARG A 221 23.93 5.23 -9.74
CA ARG A 221 24.38 4.08 -10.53
C ARG A 221 23.25 3.30 -11.20
N ALA A 222 22.02 3.79 -11.13
CA ALA A 222 20.87 3.13 -11.73
C ALA A 222 21.10 2.90 -13.24
N PRO A 223 20.95 1.66 -13.75
CA PRO A 223 21.21 1.35 -15.16
C PRO A 223 20.29 2.08 -16.13
N ASP A 224 19.08 2.40 -15.69
CA ASP A 224 18.06 3.08 -16.47
C ASP A 224 17.08 3.85 -15.57
N GLU A 225 16.23 4.68 -16.19
CA GLU A 225 15.24 5.53 -15.52
C GLU A 225 14.15 4.72 -14.78
N TYR A 226 13.84 3.50 -15.23
CA TYR A 226 12.80 2.65 -14.64
C TYR A 226 13.30 2.00 -13.35
N LEU A 227 14.54 1.49 -13.35
CA LEU A 227 15.20 0.97 -12.17
C LEU A 227 15.51 2.07 -11.15
N LYS A 228 15.87 3.27 -11.63
CA LYS A 228 16.02 4.44 -10.75
C LYS A 228 14.72 4.73 -10.02
N PHE A 229 13.62 4.85 -10.76
CA PHE A 229 12.31 5.12 -10.17
C PHE A 229 11.85 3.99 -9.24
N PHE A 230 12.07 2.74 -9.62
CA PHE A 230 11.80 1.58 -8.76
C PHE A 230 12.54 1.69 -7.41
N ALA A 231 13.85 1.97 -7.43
CA ALA A 231 14.63 2.15 -6.21
C ALA A 231 14.16 3.35 -5.38
N GLN A 232 13.84 4.48 -6.02
CA GLN A 232 13.24 5.64 -5.33
C GLN A 232 11.96 5.26 -4.61
N ASN A 233 11.10 4.47 -5.26
CA ASN A 233 9.84 4.00 -4.68
C ASN A 233 10.07 3.11 -3.46
N LEU A 234 11.05 2.22 -3.50
CA LEU A 234 11.42 1.37 -2.38
C LEU A 234 12.04 2.16 -1.24
N PHE A 235 13.02 3.02 -1.53
CA PHE A 235 13.69 3.85 -0.52
C PHE A 235 12.70 4.77 0.19
N TYR A 236 11.78 5.38 -0.54
CA TYR A 236 10.66 6.11 0.05
C TYR A 236 9.93 5.27 1.10
N THR A 237 9.52 4.04 0.73
CA THR A 237 8.75 3.16 1.60
C THR A 237 9.58 2.76 2.82
N TYR A 238 10.84 2.35 2.62
CA TYR A 238 11.72 1.95 3.71
C TYR A 238 11.95 3.07 4.71
N PHE A 239 12.26 4.29 4.23
CA PHE A 239 12.45 5.43 5.13
C PHE A 239 11.16 5.81 5.85
N LEU A 240 10.02 5.76 5.16
CA LEU A 240 8.74 6.08 5.77
C LEU A 240 8.36 5.06 6.85
N GLU A 241 8.49 3.75 6.58
CA GLU A 241 8.27 2.68 7.57
C GLU A 241 9.22 2.79 8.78
N GLY A 242 10.44 3.29 8.55
CA GLY A 242 11.40 3.59 9.62
C GLY A 242 11.12 4.87 10.41
N GLY A 243 10.10 5.66 10.06
CA GLY A 243 9.80 6.96 10.69
C GLY A 243 10.70 8.12 10.22
N TYR A 244 11.46 7.93 9.14
CA TYR A 244 12.43 8.89 8.60
C TYR A 244 11.84 9.69 7.42
N PHE A 245 10.71 10.37 7.64
CA PHE A 245 9.95 11.03 6.55
C PHE A 245 10.75 12.11 5.79
N LYS A 246 11.75 12.74 6.42
CA LYS A 246 12.65 13.70 5.76
C LYS A 246 13.50 13.03 4.68
N GLN A 247 14.08 11.87 4.99
CA GLN A 247 14.83 11.04 4.05
C GLN A 247 13.90 10.46 2.97
N ALA A 248 12.69 10.02 3.36
CA ALA A 248 11.67 9.59 2.40
C ALA A 248 11.35 10.70 1.37
N ARG A 249 11.26 11.96 1.81
CA ARG A 249 11.07 13.12 0.91
C ARG A 249 12.22 13.33 -0.06
N LYS A 250 13.47 13.10 0.37
CA LYS A 250 14.66 13.22 -0.49
C LYS A 250 14.73 12.14 -1.57
N CYS A 251 14.17 10.97 -1.30
CA CYS A 251 14.10 9.89 -2.29
C CYS A 251 13.11 10.18 -3.42
N MET A 252 12.21 11.14 -3.24
CA MET A 252 11.22 11.50 -4.25
C MET A 252 11.86 12.27 -5.41
N PRO A 253 11.44 11.98 -6.65
CA PRO A 253 11.86 12.73 -7.82
C PRO A 253 11.45 14.21 -7.73
N GLU A 254 12.32 15.10 -8.20
CA GLU A 254 12.06 16.55 -8.22
C GLU A 254 10.93 16.92 -9.19
N ASN A 255 10.94 16.32 -10.39
CA ASN A 255 9.88 16.47 -11.37
C ASN A 255 9.04 15.19 -11.47
N ILE A 256 7.88 15.19 -10.80
CA ILE A 256 6.94 14.07 -10.82
C ILE A 256 6.45 13.76 -12.24
N GLY A 257 6.29 14.78 -13.10
CA GLY A 257 5.77 14.61 -14.46
C GLY A 257 6.69 13.79 -15.38
N ASP A 258 7.97 13.70 -15.04
CA ASP A 258 8.97 12.96 -15.83
C ASP A 258 9.15 11.52 -15.33
N CYS A 259 8.43 11.13 -14.28
CA CYS A 259 8.56 9.80 -13.71
C CYS A 259 7.95 8.74 -14.63
N PRO A 260 8.50 7.51 -14.64
CA PRO A 260 7.88 6.37 -15.34
C PRO A 260 6.43 6.09 -14.95
N ASN A 261 6.04 6.41 -13.72
CA ASN A 261 4.64 6.43 -13.27
C ASN A 261 4.42 7.67 -12.38
N PRO A 262 4.00 8.81 -12.96
CA PRO A 262 3.78 10.06 -12.22
C PRO A 262 2.71 9.93 -11.13
N SER A 263 1.70 9.10 -11.36
CA SER A 263 0.56 8.92 -10.48
C SER A 263 0.98 8.31 -9.14
N SER A 264 1.79 7.26 -9.17
CA SER A 264 2.36 6.65 -7.96
C SER A 264 3.28 7.61 -7.20
N ALA A 265 4.11 8.39 -7.92
CA ALA A 265 4.96 9.39 -7.31
C ALA A 265 4.13 10.51 -6.63
N SER A 266 3.03 10.94 -7.24
CA SER A 266 2.13 11.92 -6.66
C SER A 266 1.43 11.45 -5.40
N ILE A 267 1.01 10.18 -5.31
CA ILE A 267 0.40 9.64 -4.07
C ILE A 267 1.39 9.76 -2.92
N LYS A 268 2.62 9.32 -3.14
CA LYS A 268 3.71 9.38 -2.16
C LYS A 268 4.04 10.82 -1.77
N MET A 269 4.06 11.73 -2.75
CA MET A 269 4.22 13.16 -2.50
C MET A 269 3.06 13.72 -1.66
N GLY A 270 1.82 13.37 -1.99
CA GLY A 270 0.64 13.76 -1.22
C GLY A 270 0.72 13.33 0.23
N ASN A 271 1.10 12.07 0.47
CA ASN A 271 1.32 11.53 1.82
C ASN A 271 2.40 12.32 2.59
N ILE A 272 3.54 12.62 1.97
CA ILE A 272 4.57 13.45 2.62
C ILE A 272 4.06 14.86 2.92
N LEU A 273 3.39 15.50 1.96
CA LEU A 273 2.86 16.85 2.15
C LEU A 273 1.85 16.87 3.31
N ILE A 274 1.03 15.83 3.46
CA ILE A 274 0.15 15.66 4.62
C ILE A 274 0.96 15.56 5.92
N LEU A 275 1.99 14.70 5.98
CA LEU A 275 2.87 14.57 7.15
C LEU A 275 3.63 15.86 7.48
N GLN A 276 3.83 16.74 6.49
CA GLN A 276 4.43 18.07 6.66
C GLN A 276 3.42 19.17 7.07
N GLY A 277 2.14 18.85 7.19
CA GLY A 277 1.08 19.83 7.48
C GLY A 277 0.68 20.69 6.29
N LYS A 278 1.06 20.30 5.07
CA LYS A 278 0.80 21.03 3.81
C LYS A 278 -0.42 20.46 3.09
N TYR A 279 -1.57 20.48 3.76
CA TYR A 279 -2.76 19.75 3.33
C TYR A 279 -3.33 20.22 1.99
N ARG A 280 -3.32 21.53 1.72
CA ARG A 280 -3.78 22.08 0.44
C ARG A 280 -2.92 21.64 -0.73
N GLU A 281 -1.59 21.76 -0.59
CA GLU A 281 -0.63 21.28 -1.61
C GLU A 281 -0.82 19.77 -1.85
N ALA A 282 -1.03 18.98 -0.78
CA ALA A 282 -1.28 17.55 -0.88
C ALA A 282 -2.53 17.23 -1.71
N LYS A 283 -3.65 17.92 -1.45
CA LYS A 283 -4.90 17.74 -2.21
C LYS A 283 -4.73 18.02 -3.69
N GLU A 284 -4.06 19.13 -4.02
CA GLU A 284 -3.81 19.52 -5.41
C GLU A 284 -3.01 18.44 -6.16
N VAL A 285 -1.95 17.92 -5.53
CA VAL A 285 -1.12 16.84 -6.10
C VAL A 285 -1.91 15.52 -6.26
N LEU A 286 -2.68 15.14 -5.23
CA LEU A 286 -3.50 13.92 -5.25
C LEU A 286 -4.58 14.00 -6.32
N LEU A 287 -5.31 15.12 -6.40
CA LEU A 287 -6.40 15.31 -7.36
C LEU A 287 -5.92 15.36 -8.82
N LYS A 288 -4.76 15.99 -9.07
CA LYS A 288 -4.15 15.98 -10.41
C LYS A 288 -3.87 14.55 -10.88
N SER A 289 -3.62 13.65 -9.94
CA SER A 289 -3.09 12.31 -10.19
C SER A 289 -4.15 11.22 -10.16
N SER A 290 -5.26 11.43 -9.45
CA SER A 290 -6.41 10.52 -9.44
C SER A 290 -7.05 10.34 -10.82
N ARG A 291 -6.81 11.27 -11.74
CA ARG A 291 -7.27 11.22 -13.15
C ARG A 291 -6.41 10.33 -14.06
N SER A 292 -5.46 9.59 -13.50
CA SER A 292 -4.56 8.74 -14.28
C SER A 292 -5.17 7.36 -14.52
N PHE A 293 -5.10 6.86 -15.75
CA PHE A 293 -5.83 5.67 -16.21
C PHE A 293 -5.47 4.34 -15.53
N ASN A 294 -4.35 4.27 -14.80
CA ASN A 294 -3.75 2.99 -14.39
C ASN A 294 -3.69 2.76 -12.87
N LEU A 295 -4.27 3.66 -12.07
CA LEU A 295 -4.38 3.47 -10.63
C LEU A 295 -5.83 3.49 -10.22
N ASN A 296 -6.17 2.58 -9.31
CA ASN A 296 -7.50 2.58 -8.74
C ASN A 296 -7.70 3.84 -7.87
N PRO A 297 -8.77 4.61 -8.05
CA PRO A 297 -9.06 5.81 -7.29
C PRO A 297 -8.95 5.70 -5.75
N TRP A 298 -9.19 4.52 -5.16
CA TRP A 298 -9.08 4.33 -3.71
C TRP A 298 -7.68 4.61 -3.14
N TYR A 299 -6.61 4.45 -3.94
CA TYR A 299 -5.25 4.78 -3.50
C TYR A 299 -5.07 6.27 -3.17
N PHE A 300 -5.87 7.14 -3.78
CA PHE A 300 -5.87 8.58 -3.54
C PHE A 300 -6.90 9.00 -2.50
N PHE A 301 -7.98 8.24 -2.38
CA PHE A 301 -9.13 8.59 -1.56
C PHE A 301 -8.78 8.79 -0.09
N LEU A 302 -8.13 7.82 0.58
CA LEU A 302 -7.77 7.95 2.00
C LEU A 302 -6.89 9.17 2.33
N PRO A 303 -5.75 9.40 1.63
CA PRO A 303 -4.94 10.58 1.90
C PRO A 303 -5.63 11.88 1.48
N TYR A 304 -6.42 11.88 0.39
CA TYR A 304 -7.19 13.05 -0.01
C TYR A 304 -8.22 13.45 1.06
N SER A 305 -8.93 12.46 1.61
CA SER A 305 -9.91 12.67 2.66
C SER A 305 -9.24 13.20 3.92
N SER A 306 -8.11 12.60 4.32
CA SER A 306 -7.33 13.07 5.48
C SER A 306 -6.87 14.52 5.30
N ALA A 307 -6.31 14.86 4.14
CA ALA A 307 -5.89 16.23 3.83
C ALA A 307 -7.08 17.21 3.85
N THR A 308 -8.23 16.80 3.33
CA THR A 308 -9.45 17.62 3.29
C THR A 308 -9.98 17.91 4.69
N ILE A 309 -9.98 16.91 5.56
CA ILE A 309 -10.38 17.09 6.96
C ILE A 309 -9.38 18.03 7.65
N LEU A 310 -8.08 17.75 7.56
CA LEU A 310 -7.01 18.52 8.22
C LEU A 310 -6.89 19.97 7.70
N GLU A 311 -7.43 20.31 6.54
CA GLU A 311 -7.62 21.68 6.05
C GLU A 311 -8.66 22.47 6.87
N GLY A 312 -9.39 21.82 7.78
CA GLY A 312 -10.39 22.45 8.64
C GLY A 312 -11.81 22.47 8.07
N LYS A 313 -12.10 21.61 7.08
CA LYS A 313 -13.44 21.51 6.49
C LYS A 313 -14.45 20.99 7.51
N THR A 314 -15.69 21.45 7.41
CA THR A 314 -16.83 20.85 8.12
C THR A 314 -17.21 19.52 7.47
N TYR A 315 -18.00 18.68 8.14
CA TYR A 315 -18.38 17.38 7.60
C TYR A 315 -19.24 17.49 6.32
N GLN A 316 -20.08 18.54 6.20
CA GLN A 316 -20.82 18.82 4.96
C GLN A 316 -19.90 19.31 3.84
N SER A 317 -18.95 20.20 4.17
CA SER A 317 -18.01 20.69 3.17
C SER A 317 -17.06 19.59 2.70
N TYR A 318 -16.66 18.67 3.59
CA TYR A 318 -15.93 17.46 3.25
C TYR A 318 -16.75 16.59 2.30
N PHE A 319 -17.99 16.25 2.66
CA PHE A 319 -18.84 15.41 1.82
C PHE A 319 -19.08 16.00 0.43
N ASN A 320 -19.34 17.31 0.33
CA ASN A 320 -19.51 17.99 -0.95
C ASN A 320 -18.23 17.91 -1.81
N ASP A 321 -17.05 18.01 -1.19
CA ASP A 321 -15.77 17.89 -1.89
C ASP A 321 -15.55 16.45 -2.40
N ILE A 322 -15.85 15.43 -1.58
CA ILE A 322 -15.81 14.03 -2.01
C ILE A 322 -16.82 13.76 -3.13
N LYS A 323 -18.06 14.22 -2.99
CA LYS A 323 -19.08 14.07 -4.03
C LYS A 323 -18.65 14.69 -5.36
N GLN A 324 -17.89 15.78 -5.33
CA GLN A 324 -17.39 16.45 -6.52
C GLN A 324 -16.17 15.74 -7.14
N GLN A 325 -15.21 15.30 -6.32
CA GLN A 325 -13.91 14.81 -6.80
C GLN A 325 -13.79 13.28 -6.87
N TYR A 326 -14.62 12.57 -6.10
CA TYR A 326 -14.62 11.12 -5.89
C TYR A 326 -16.07 10.63 -5.74
N SER A 327 -16.92 10.97 -6.71
CA SER A 327 -18.36 10.68 -6.65
C SER A 327 -18.68 9.20 -6.40
N GLU A 328 -17.83 8.30 -6.90
CA GLU A 328 -17.93 6.85 -6.74
C GLU A 328 -17.68 6.38 -5.29
N TYR A 329 -17.04 7.22 -4.45
CA TYR A 329 -16.88 6.98 -3.02
C TYR A 329 -17.78 7.88 -2.16
N ALA A 330 -18.69 8.66 -2.73
CA ALA A 330 -19.52 9.57 -1.93
C ALA A 330 -20.39 8.81 -0.92
N GLU A 331 -20.96 7.68 -1.33
CA GLU A 331 -21.86 6.86 -0.52
C GLU A 331 -21.14 5.74 0.25
N SER A 332 -19.81 5.74 0.13
CA SER A 332 -18.90 4.75 0.68
C SER A 332 -18.92 4.74 2.21
N SER A 333 -18.77 3.56 2.81
CA SER A 333 -18.64 3.42 4.27
C SER A 333 -17.43 4.19 4.79
N ALA A 334 -16.34 4.27 4.03
CA ALA A 334 -15.21 5.09 4.39
C ALA A 334 -15.53 6.60 4.39
N THR A 335 -16.35 7.09 3.46
CA THR A 335 -16.84 8.48 3.49
C THR A 335 -17.70 8.73 4.73
N LYS A 336 -18.61 7.82 5.07
CA LYS A 336 -19.39 7.91 6.31
C LYS A 336 -18.49 7.95 7.55
N ALA A 337 -17.43 7.13 7.60
CA ALA A 337 -16.44 7.15 8.67
C ALA A 337 -15.73 8.51 8.79
N PHE A 338 -15.30 9.10 7.67
CA PHE A 338 -14.65 10.41 7.66
C PHE A 338 -15.59 11.57 8.00
N ILE A 339 -16.88 11.49 7.63
CA ILE A 339 -17.90 12.45 8.09
C ILE A 339 -17.96 12.45 9.62
N LEU A 340 -18.00 11.26 10.23
CA LEU A 340 -18.04 11.10 11.68
C LEU A 340 -16.77 11.64 12.36
N GLN A 341 -15.59 11.32 11.83
CA GLN A 341 -14.32 11.89 12.31
C GLN A 341 -14.32 13.42 12.26
N THR A 342 -14.78 13.99 11.15
CA THR A 342 -14.90 15.45 10.99
C THR A 342 -15.89 16.04 11.98
N ALA A 343 -17.02 15.38 12.21
CA ALA A 343 -18.02 15.82 13.18
C ALA A 343 -17.48 15.78 14.63
N ILE A 344 -16.65 14.80 14.99
CA ILE A 344 -15.95 14.76 16.28
C ILE A 344 -15.02 15.97 16.43
N LEU A 345 -14.17 16.23 15.44
CA LEU A 345 -13.25 17.38 15.47
C LEU A 345 -13.98 18.73 15.57
N GLN A 346 -15.16 18.83 14.97
CA GLN A 346 -16.03 20.00 15.06
C GLN A 346 -16.89 20.07 16.34
N ASP A 347 -16.87 19.03 17.18
CA ASP A 347 -17.78 18.86 18.33
C ASP A 347 -19.26 18.92 17.93
N GLU A 348 -19.59 18.39 16.75
CA GLU A 348 -20.95 18.37 16.17
C GLU A 348 -21.44 16.94 15.89
N VAL A 349 -20.98 15.96 16.69
CA VAL A 349 -21.17 14.52 16.44
C VAL A 349 -22.63 14.13 16.21
N ALA A 350 -23.57 14.66 16.98
CA ALA A 350 -25.00 14.35 16.82
C ALA A 350 -25.54 14.81 15.44
N LYS A 351 -25.07 15.96 14.94
CA LYS A 351 -25.44 16.43 13.60
C LYS A 351 -24.73 15.62 12.51
N GLY A 352 -23.49 15.21 12.75
CA GLY A 352 -22.73 14.34 11.86
C GLY A 352 -23.37 12.97 11.67
N ILE A 353 -23.80 12.33 12.76
CA ILE A 353 -24.56 11.07 12.73
C ILE A 353 -25.85 11.23 11.92
N LYS A 354 -26.66 12.25 12.21
CA LYS A 354 -27.89 12.49 11.47
C LYS A 354 -27.63 12.75 9.97
N PHE A 355 -26.51 13.39 9.66
CA PHE A 355 -26.13 13.68 8.28
C PHE A 355 -25.71 12.42 7.52
N GLU A 356 -24.87 11.56 8.10
CA GLU A 356 -24.47 10.31 7.44
C GLU A 356 -25.62 9.31 7.29
N GLU A 357 -26.55 9.27 8.26
CA GLU A 357 -27.77 8.44 8.17
C GLU A 357 -28.69 8.92 7.04
N GLY A 358 -28.56 10.17 6.61
CA GLY A 358 -29.30 10.74 5.47
C GLY A 358 -28.62 10.58 4.12
N ILE A 359 -27.42 10.00 4.06
CA ILE A 359 -26.76 9.67 2.78
C ILE A 359 -27.40 8.38 2.27
N ASP A 360 -28.28 8.55 1.28
CA ASP A 360 -28.98 7.45 0.62
C ASP A 360 -27.99 6.62 -0.21
N GLU A 361 -28.11 5.29 -0.19
CA GLU A 361 -27.20 4.35 -0.89
C GLU A 361 -27.64 4.09 -2.34
N THR A 362 -28.43 5.01 -2.91
CA THR A 362 -29.18 4.79 -4.15
C THR A 362 -28.40 5.07 -5.44
N LEU A 363 -27.14 5.54 -5.39
CA LEU A 363 -26.32 5.78 -6.59
C LEU A 363 -25.35 4.63 -6.91
N GLY A 364 -25.83 3.39 -6.84
CA GLY A 364 -25.99 2.51 -8.01
C GLY A 364 -24.80 2.11 -8.92
N VAL A 365 -23.53 2.38 -8.62
CA VAL A 365 -22.42 1.90 -9.48
C VAL A 365 -21.35 1.12 -8.72
N TRP A 366 -21.10 1.43 -7.44
CA TRP A 366 -20.08 0.76 -6.65
C TRP A 366 -20.69 -0.28 -5.71
N ASN A 367 -20.06 -1.46 -5.59
CA ASN A 367 -20.53 -2.53 -4.71
C ASN A 367 -20.15 -2.21 -3.25
N PRO A 368 -21.10 -1.77 -2.38
CA PRO A 368 -20.78 -1.38 -1.01
C PRO A 368 -20.17 -2.54 -0.21
N LYS A 369 -20.56 -3.78 -0.56
CA LYS A 369 -20.01 -5.00 0.03
C LYS A 369 -18.52 -5.14 -0.26
N TYR A 370 -18.07 -4.83 -1.48
CA TYR A 370 -16.64 -4.89 -1.80
C TYR A 370 -15.85 -3.86 -1.00
N GLU A 371 -16.42 -2.67 -0.80
CA GLU A 371 -15.74 -1.68 0.02
C GLU A 371 -15.66 -2.09 1.50
N ASP A 372 -16.78 -2.50 2.08
CA ASP A 372 -16.90 -2.84 3.50
C ASP A 372 -16.23 -4.16 3.90
N GLU A 373 -16.12 -5.10 2.98
CA GLU A 373 -15.47 -6.39 3.25
C GLU A 373 -14.00 -6.38 2.82
N VAL A 374 -13.62 -5.48 1.90
CA VAL A 374 -12.34 -5.62 1.20
C VAL A 374 -11.49 -4.35 1.25
N LEU A 375 -12.02 -3.17 0.90
CA LEU A 375 -11.20 -1.95 0.82
C LEU A 375 -10.97 -1.29 2.18
N PHE A 376 -12.04 -1.11 2.96
CA PHE A 376 -12.00 -0.40 4.24
C PHE A 376 -12.72 -1.17 5.34
N PRO A 377 -12.32 -2.42 5.64
CA PRO A 377 -13.10 -3.28 6.48
C PRO A 377 -13.17 -2.74 7.91
N CYS A 378 -14.38 -2.77 8.48
CA CYS A 378 -14.69 -2.25 9.81
C CYS A 378 -14.50 -0.74 10.02
N PHE A 379 -14.05 0.03 9.02
CA PHE A 379 -13.72 1.44 9.20
C PHE A 379 -14.92 2.26 9.69
N TYR A 380 -16.06 2.17 8.99
CA TYR A 380 -17.31 2.82 9.41
C TYR A 380 -17.80 2.32 10.78
N LYS A 381 -17.81 1.00 11.00
CA LYS A 381 -18.28 0.40 12.26
C LYS A 381 -17.52 0.94 13.47
N ILE A 382 -16.19 1.05 13.37
CA ILE A 382 -15.34 1.59 14.44
C ILE A 382 -15.70 3.05 14.71
N TRP A 383 -15.76 3.90 13.68
CA TRP A 383 -16.00 5.33 13.87
C TRP A 383 -17.43 5.68 14.24
N LYS A 384 -18.42 4.88 13.84
CA LYS A 384 -19.80 4.97 14.33
C LYS A 384 -19.84 4.69 15.83
N ALA A 385 -19.20 3.60 16.29
CA ALA A 385 -19.14 3.29 17.71
C ALA A 385 -18.38 4.37 18.50
N ILE A 386 -17.24 4.87 18.02
CA ILE A 386 -16.51 5.98 18.66
C ILE A 386 -17.42 7.22 18.81
N SER A 387 -18.19 7.54 17.77
CA SER A 387 -19.11 8.69 17.76
C SER A 387 -20.25 8.52 18.77
N GLU A 388 -20.82 7.32 18.87
CA GLU A 388 -21.86 6.99 19.86
C GLU A 388 -21.31 7.11 21.29
N VAL A 389 -20.13 6.53 21.57
CA VAL A 389 -19.47 6.64 22.89
C VAL A 389 -19.11 8.08 23.23
N TYR A 390 -18.67 8.86 22.24
CA TYR A 390 -18.35 10.28 22.44
C TYR A 390 -19.58 11.08 22.92
N LEU A 391 -20.77 10.74 22.42
CA LEU A 391 -22.04 11.34 22.86
C LEU A 391 -22.58 10.76 24.19
N GLY A 392 -21.89 9.81 24.80
CA GLY A 392 -22.38 9.09 25.98
C GLY A 392 -23.50 8.10 25.66
N ILE A 393 -23.61 7.66 24.41
CA ILE A 393 -24.59 6.67 23.95
C ILE A 393 -23.91 5.30 23.92
N GLU A 394 -24.59 4.25 24.38
CA GLU A 394 -24.12 2.88 24.22
C GLU A 394 -24.11 2.50 22.73
N PRO A 395 -22.97 2.05 22.16
CA PRO A 395 -22.92 1.75 20.74
C PRO A 395 -23.87 0.63 20.34
N LYS A 396 -24.59 0.82 19.23
CA LYS A 396 -25.51 -0.21 18.72
C LYS A 396 -24.77 -1.48 18.27
N ARG A 397 -23.56 -1.30 17.75
CA ARG A 397 -22.69 -2.39 17.29
C ARG A 397 -21.24 -2.01 17.52
N ILE A 398 -20.51 -2.88 18.21
CA ILE A 398 -19.05 -2.84 18.32
C ILE A 398 -18.51 -3.97 17.42
N PRO A 399 -17.58 -3.71 16.49
CA PRO A 399 -16.98 -4.79 15.71
C PRO A 399 -16.21 -5.74 16.64
N SER A 400 -16.26 -7.05 16.35
CA SER A 400 -15.47 -8.01 17.11
C SER A 400 -13.97 -7.88 16.79
N GLU A 401 -13.12 -8.32 17.71
CA GLU A 401 -11.67 -8.37 17.46
C GLU A 401 -11.35 -9.23 16.22
N GLU A 402 -12.11 -10.30 15.99
CA GLU A 402 -11.97 -11.15 14.81
C GLU A 402 -12.37 -10.42 13.51
N GLU A 403 -13.47 -9.65 13.51
CA GLU A 403 -13.86 -8.79 12.38
C GLU A 403 -12.74 -7.79 12.05
N VAL A 404 -12.10 -7.21 13.07
CA VAL A 404 -10.99 -6.25 12.89
C VAL A 404 -9.72 -6.95 12.41
N LYS A 405 -9.35 -8.12 12.96
CA LYS A 405 -8.18 -8.88 12.49
C LYS A 405 -8.32 -9.32 11.03
N LYS A 406 -9.54 -9.72 10.62
CA LYS A 406 -9.87 -10.04 9.22
C LYS A 406 -9.78 -8.84 8.28
N SER A 407 -9.69 -7.60 8.81
CA SER A 407 -9.53 -6.41 7.96
C SER A 407 -8.12 -6.25 7.37
N PHE A 408 -7.14 -7.05 7.83
CA PHE A 408 -5.73 -7.00 7.43
C PHE A 408 -5.04 -5.62 7.55
N SER A 409 -5.66 -4.65 8.22
CA SER A 409 -5.14 -3.30 8.40
C SER A 409 -4.68 -3.10 9.84
N LYS A 410 -3.36 -3.02 10.03
CA LYS A 410 -2.73 -2.68 11.33
C LYS A 410 -3.18 -1.30 11.82
N GLU A 411 -3.67 -0.45 10.92
CA GLU A 411 -4.23 0.86 11.18
C GLU A 411 -5.58 0.73 11.89
N ARG A 412 -6.47 -0.15 11.39
CA ARG A 412 -7.78 -0.40 12.02
C ARG A 412 -7.63 -1.03 13.40
N GLU A 413 -6.62 -1.87 13.63
CA GLU A 413 -6.32 -2.40 14.96
C GLU A 413 -6.02 -1.29 15.99
N ALA A 414 -5.29 -0.25 15.58
CA ALA A 414 -4.99 0.88 16.48
C ALA A 414 -6.23 1.69 16.82
N GLU A 415 -7.12 1.92 15.86
CA GLU A 415 -8.40 2.60 16.09
C GLU A 415 -9.36 1.75 16.93
N TYR A 416 -9.37 0.43 16.73
CA TYR A 416 -10.17 -0.48 17.54
C TYR A 416 -9.71 -0.51 19.00
N LYS A 417 -8.39 -0.52 19.24
CA LYS A 417 -7.82 -0.37 20.59
C LYS A 417 -8.23 0.96 21.23
N PHE A 418 -8.25 2.04 20.44
CA PHE A 418 -8.73 3.33 20.89
C PHE A 418 -10.23 3.32 21.24
N LEU A 419 -11.08 2.69 20.43
CA LEU A 419 -12.50 2.51 20.72
C LEU A 419 -12.71 1.78 22.05
N ASN A 420 -12.04 0.65 22.27
CA ASN A 420 -12.16 -0.11 23.52
C ASN A 420 -11.71 0.71 24.74
N ALA A 421 -10.56 1.38 24.65
CA ALA A 421 -10.07 2.24 25.71
C ALA A 421 -11.03 3.40 26.02
N LEU A 422 -11.67 3.98 24.99
CA LEU A 422 -12.66 5.03 25.15
C LEU A 422 -13.93 4.51 25.84
N ILE A 423 -14.43 3.33 25.48
CA ILE A 423 -15.56 2.68 26.15
C ILE A 423 -15.26 2.46 27.63
N ASP A 424 -14.10 1.88 27.94
CA ASP A 424 -13.69 1.60 29.31
C ASP A 424 -13.58 2.88 30.15
N PHE A 425 -13.02 3.94 29.55
CA PHE A 425 -12.91 5.24 30.22
C PHE A 425 -14.28 5.86 30.49
N LYS A 426 -15.19 5.87 29.50
CA LYS A 426 -16.53 6.44 29.67
C LYS A 426 -17.41 5.65 30.65
N LYS A 427 -17.21 4.33 30.76
CA LYS A 427 -17.94 3.49 31.73
C LYS A 427 -17.40 3.63 33.15
N SER A 428 -16.08 3.69 33.31
CA SER A 428 -15.46 3.59 34.64
C SER A 428 -15.09 4.95 35.26
N GLY A 429 -14.66 5.93 34.45
CA GLY A 429 -14.04 7.16 34.93
C GLY A 429 -12.80 6.94 35.79
N LYS A 430 -12.15 5.77 35.69
CA LYS A 430 -11.02 5.38 36.56
C LYS A 430 -9.68 5.72 35.91
N MET A 431 -8.67 5.91 36.77
CA MET A 431 -7.27 6.12 36.35
C MET A 431 -6.71 5.00 35.49
N GLU A 432 -7.08 3.75 35.76
CA GLU A 432 -6.65 2.59 34.96
C GLU A 432 -7.15 2.69 33.50
N ALA A 433 -8.42 3.06 33.30
CA ALA A 433 -8.96 3.24 31.96
C ALA A 433 -8.35 4.46 31.24
N LEU A 434 -7.92 5.48 31.98
CA LEU A 434 -7.17 6.61 31.42
C LEU A 434 -5.79 6.17 30.90
N GLU A 435 -5.13 5.20 31.53
CA GLU A 435 -3.85 4.66 31.04
C GLU A 435 -4.05 3.87 29.74
N ASN A 436 -5.11 3.06 29.62
CA ASN A 436 -5.46 2.40 28.35
C ASN A 436 -5.73 3.43 27.23
N LEU A 437 -6.37 4.55 27.58
CA LEU A 437 -6.62 5.65 26.64
C LEU A 437 -5.31 6.33 26.20
N LYS A 438 -4.36 6.51 27.12
CA LYS A 438 -3.01 7.01 26.82
C LYS A 438 -2.24 6.05 25.90
N GLU A 439 -2.24 4.75 26.19
CA GLU A 439 -1.54 3.75 25.37
C GLU A 439 -2.07 3.73 23.93
N SER A 440 -3.39 3.77 23.75
CA SER A 440 -4.01 3.82 22.43
C SER A 440 -3.73 5.16 21.70
N TYR A 441 -3.74 6.29 22.40
CA TYR A 441 -3.30 7.59 21.86
C TYR A 441 -1.83 7.53 21.37
N LEU A 442 -0.92 6.98 22.18
CA LEU A 442 0.50 6.86 21.81
C LEU A 442 0.72 5.90 20.63
N LEU A 443 -0.08 4.84 20.54
CA LEU A 443 -0.07 3.94 19.39
C LEU A 443 -0.50 4.66 18.11
N LEU A 444 -1.61 5.41 18.15
CA LEU A 444 -2.09 6.20 17.02
C LEU A 444 -1.08 7.28 16.62
N LYS A 445 -0.46 7.96 17.59
CA LYS A 445 0.63 8.92 17.36
C LYS A 445 1.78 8.28 16.58
N LYS A 446 2.29 7.14 17.07
CA LYS A 446 3.37 6.40 16.42
C LYS A 446 3.00 5.97 15.00
N LYS A 447 1.76 5.53 14.77
CA LYS A 447 1.27 5.17 13.44
C LYS A 447 1.21 6.37 12.50
N ALA A 448 0.78 7.53 13.00
CA ALA A 448 0.70 8.76 12.23
C ALA A 448 2.06 9.35 11.82
N GLU A 449 3.18 8.88 12.42
CA GLU A 449 4.54 9.24 11.98
C GLU A 449 4.90 8.59 10.63
N THR A 450 4.30 7.45 10.31
CA THR A 450 4.62 6.65 9.13
C THR A 450 3.46 6.55 8.14
N ASP A 451 2.24 6.91 8.55
CA ASP A 451 1.03 6.82 7.73
C ASP A 451 0.18 8.09 7.87
N SER A 452 0.09 8.86 6.79
CA SER A 452 -0.71 10.08 6.72
C SER A 452 -2.20 9.86 6.94
N SER A 453 -2.72 8.66 6.64
CA SER A 453 -4.14 8.35 6.85
C SER A 453 -4.52 8.28 8.33
N MET A 454 -3.53 8.11 9.23
CA MET A 454 -3.72 8.00 10.67
C MET A 454 -3.71 9.35 11.40
N LEU A 455 -3.36 10.44 10.73
CA LEU A 455 -3.27 11.76 11.37
C LEU A 455 -4.61 12.27 11.91
N VAL A 456 -5.73 11.97 11.23
CA VAL A 456 -7.06 12.39 11.70
C VAL A 456 -7.43 11.62 12.97
N SER A 457 -7.26 10.30 12.95
CA SER A 457 -7.48 9.42 14.11
C SER A 457 -6.59 9.82 15.29
N TYR A 458 -5.34 10.18 15.03
CA TYR A 458 -4.41 10.71 16.02
C TYR A 458 -4.84 12.08 16.57
N ALA A 459 -5.25 13.04 15.74
CA ALA A 459 -5.74 14.33 16.22
C ALA A 459 -6.96 14.18 17.14
N ILE A 460 -7.89 13.28 16.77
CA ILE A 460 -9.08 12.97 17.58
C ILE A 460 -8.69 12.33 18.91
N SER A 461 -7.81 11.32 18.89
CA SER A 461 -7.40 10.65 20.13
C SER A 461 -6.61 11.58 21.05
N ALA A 462 -5.80 12.49 20.50
CA ALA A 462 -5.12 13.52 21.27
C ALA A 462 -6.10 14.49 21.95
N TYR A 463 -7.15 14.95 21.24
CA TYR A 463 -8.19 15.77 21.88
C TYR A 463 -8.90 15.03 22.99
N ILE A 464 -9.38 13.81 22.71
CA ILE A 464 -10.15 13.01 23.68
C ILE A 464 -9.28 12.71 24.91
N TYR A 465 -8.06 12.20 24.73
CA TYR A 465 -7.15 11.93 25.84
C TYR A 465 -6.80 13.21 26.64
N GLY A 466 -6.52 14.31 25.95
CA GLY A 466 -6.21 15.59 26.58
C GLY A 466 -7.37 16.13 27.45
N PHE A 467 -8.61 16.06 26.96
CA PHE A 467 -9.78 16.43 27.76
C PHE A 467 -10.05 15.45 28.90
N SER A 468 -9.88 14.15 28.68
CA SER A 468 -9.99 13.14 29.75
C SER A 468 -8.98 13.38 30.87
N CYS A 469 -7.72 13.72 30.56
CA CYS A 469 -6.72 14.11 31.55
C CYS A 469 -7.16 15.34 32.34
N TYR A 470 -7.75 16.33 31.66
CA TYR A 470 -8.23 17.55 32.31
C TYR A 470 -9.40 17.25 33.26
N GLU A 471 -10.38 16.44 32.85
CA GLU A 471 -11.50 15.97 33.67
C GLU A 471 -11.01 15.21 34.92
N MET A 472 -9.92 14.45 34.79
CA MET A 472 -9.28 13.70 35.87
C MET A 472 -8.31 14.55 36.73
N GLY A 473 -8.21 15.85 36.48
CA GLY A 473 -7.35 16.76 37.25
C GLY A 473 -5.85 16.72 36.92
N ILE A 474 -5.44 16.00 35.86
CA ILE A 474 -4.05 15.87 35.41
C ILE A 474 -3.72 17.02 34.44
N LYS A 475 -3.72 18.25 34.97
CA LYS A 475 -3.71 19.49 34.17
C LYS A 475 -2.51 19.66 33.25
N GLU A 476 -1.30 19.33 33.71
CA GLU A 476 -0.09 19.55 32.89
C GLU A 476 -0.03 18.61 31.68
N THR A 477 -0.30 17.32 31.87
CA THR A 477 -0.44 16.36 30.76
C THR A 477 -1.55 16.80 29.80
N ALA A 478 -2.70 17.24 30.32
CA ALA A 478 -3.78 17.75 29.49
C ALA A 478 -3.33 18.95 28.62
N LYS A 479 -2.64 19.94 29.21
CA LYS A 479 -2.14 21.11 28.48
C LYS A 479 -1.14 20.71 27.40
N GLU A 480 -0.24 19.78 27.67
CA GLU A 480 0.75 19.29 26.70
C GLU A 480 0.08 18.61 25.51
N VAL A 481 -0.77 17.62 25.78
CA VAL A 481 -1.47 16.85 24.73
C VAL A 481 -2.42 17.75 23.93
N LEU A 482 -3.15 18.66 24.58
CA LEU A 482 -4.06 19.58 23.88
C LEU A 482 -3.30 20.61 23.02
N LYS A 483 -2.10 21.05 23.41
CA LYS A 483 -1.24 21.88 22.55
C LYS A 483 -0.86 21.14 21.28
N GLU A 484 -0.51 19.87 21.41
CA GLU A 484 -0.20 18.99 20.28
C GLU A 484 -1.43 18.78 19.38
N ALA A 485 -2.59 18.47 19.95
CA ALA A 485 -3.84 18.32 19.20
C ALA A 485 -4.20 19.59 18.42
N VAL A 486 -4.10 20.77 19.04
CA VAL A 486 -4.35 22.07 18.40
C VAL A 486 -3.33 22.37 17.29
N LYS A 487 -2.08 21.91 17.42
CA LYS A 487 -1.07 22.04 16.35
C LYS A 487 -1.44 21.20 15.13
N LEU A 488 -1.96 19.99 15.34
CA LEU A 488 -2.39 19.09 14.26
C LEU A 488 -3.68 19.58 13.59
N TYR A 489 -4.65 20.03 14.38
CA TYR A 489 -5.96 20.48 13.93
C TYR A 489 -6.41 21.75 14.65
N PRO A 490 -6.09 22.96 14.15
CA PRO A 490 -6.36 24.21 14.86
C PRO A 490 -7.81 24.72 14.77
N TYR A 491 -8.72 23.95 14.16
CA TYR A 491 -10.06 24.35 13.73
C TYR A 491 -11.18 23.73 14.58
N GLY A 492 -12.41 24.20 14.41
CA GLY A 492 -13.59 23.65 15.08
C GLY A 492 -13.68 23.95 16.58
N ASN A 493 -14.76 23.47 17.19
CA ASN A 493 -15.08 23.75 18.59
C ASN A 493 -14.13 23.04 19.56
N LEU A 494 -13.64 21.84 19.24
CA LEU A 494 -12.66 21.14 20.09
C LEU A 494 -11.36 21.95 20.22
N ALA A 495 -10.83 22.49 19.12
CA ALA A 495 -9.65 23.34 19.18
C ALA A 495 -9.89 24.62 20.00
N GLN A 496 -11.08 25.20 19.93
CA GLN A 496 -11.44 26.36 20.75
C GLN A 496 -11.51 26.02 22.24
N LYS A 497 -12.12 24.88 22.61
CA LYS A 497 -12.16 24.38 23.99
C LYS A 497 -10.75 24.10 24.52
N ALA A 498 -9.93 23.43 23.73
CA ALA A 498 -8.55 23.11 24.06
C ALA A 498 -7.71 24.37 24.32
N LYS A 499 -7.85 25.40 23.46
CA LYS A 499 -7.20 26.70 23.64
C LYS A 499 -7.59 27.40 24.95
N LYS A 500 -8.79 27.14 25.50
CA LYS A 500 -9.20 27.66 26.83
C LYS A 500 -8.46 26.92 27.94
N VAL A 501 -8.50 25.58 27.93
CA VAL A 501 -7.79 24.72 28.89
C VAL A 501 -6.29 25.03 28.93
N ILE A 502 -5.67 25.24 27.76
CA ILE A 502 -4.24 25.58 27.66
C ILE A 502 -3.89 26.92 28.33
N LYS A 503 -4.82 27.88 28.35
CA LYS A 503 -4.62 29.23 28.90
C LYS A 503 -4.98 29.35 30.38
N GLU A 504 -5.67 28.36 30.95
CA GLU A 504 -6.00 28.34 32.37
C GLU A 504 -4.72 28.25 33.21
N LYS A 505 -4.61 29.15 34.19
CA LYS A 505 -3.45 29.25 35.07
C LYS A 505 -3.38 28.05 36.01
#